data_AF-A0A8J4UGV4-F1
#
_entry.id   AF-A0A8J4UGV4-F1
#
_cell.length_a   1.000
_cell.length_b   1.000
_cell.length_c   1.000
_cell.angle_alpha   90.00
_cell.angle_beta   90.00
_cell.angle_gamma   90.00
#
_symmetry.space_group_name_H-M   'P 1'
#
loop_
_entity.id
_entity.type
_entity.pdbx_description
1 polymer ?
#
loop_
_entity_poly.entity_id
_entity_poly.type
_entity_poly.pdbx_seq_one_letter_code
_entity_poly.pdbx_strand_id
1 'polypeptide(L)'
;MAMMALTLQDPSVNRDRCMKLALVHDLAESIVGDIAPADNVSKAEKHQREKEAMVRITGLLAEDLRKELYQLWEEYENQSSNEARVVKELDQLEMILQAHEYEELEGSPGRLQEFFTSTEGRFHHPEVLALVKSINEERACHMTKAEEAGSEKSAKLNCHTTASNSS
;
A
#
# COMPACT_ATOMS: atom_id res chain seq x y z
N MET A 1 3.63 -1.52 7.53
CA MET A 1 4.91 -0.80 7.28
C MET A 1 6.06 -0.94 8.29
N ALA A 2 5.89 -0.78 9.61
CA ALA A 2 7.04 -0.65 10.53
C ALA A 2 8.03 -1.83 10.48
N MET A 3 7.52 -3.06 10.29
CA MET A 3 8.35 -4.25 10.08
C MET A 3 9.14 -4.21 8.76
N MET A 4 8.60 -3.59 7.71
CA MET A 4 9.33 -3.39 6.44
C MET A 4 10.42 -2.33 6.61
N ALA A 5 10.16 -1.27 7.38
CA ALA A 5 11.18 -0.29 7.72
C ALA A 5 12.33 -0.93 8.50
N LEU A 6 12.04 -1.86 9.43
CA LEU A 6 13.04 -2.61 10.18
C LEU A 6 13.99 -3.44 9.28
N THR A 7 13.56 -3.85 8.09
CA THR A 7 14.38 -4.64 7.17
C THR A 7 15.24 -3.82 6.21
N LEU A 8 15.08 -2.49 6.18
CA LEU A 8 15.91 -1.61 5.36
C LEU A 8 17.39 -1.71 5.74
N GLN A 9 18.26 -1.76 4.73
CA GLN A 9 19.72 -1.84 4.89
C GLN A 9 20.44 -0.57 4.43
N ASP A 10 19.74 0.41 3.88
CA ASP A 10 20.29 1.69 3.44
C ASP A 10 20.88 2.49 4.62
N PRO A 11 22.20 2.72 4.66
CA PRO A 11 22.83 3.53 5.69
C PRO A 11 22.52 5.03 5.59
N SER A 12 21.88 5.47 4.49
CA SER A 12 21.53 6.88 4.26
C SER A 12 20.27 7.33 5.00
N VAL A 13 19.50 6.39 5.56
CA VAL A 13 18.27 6.64 6.32
C VAL A 13 18.38 6.12 7.75
N ASN A 14 17.82 6.86 8.71
CA ASN A 14 17.71 6.39 10.08
C ASN A 14 16.52 5.42 10.22
N ARG A 15 16.83 4.14 10.34
CA ARG A 15 15.82 3.08 10.47
C ARG A 15 14.88 3.23 11.67
N ASP A 16 15.40 3.66 12.82
CA ASP A 16 14.58 3.88 14.01
C ASP A 16 13.59 5.02 13.80
N ARG A 17 14.01 6.06 13.06
CA ARG A 17 13.13 7.16 12.64
C ARG A 17 12.09 6.67 11.64
N CYS A 18 12.47 5.86 10.64
CA CYS A 18 11.52 5.24 9.69
C CYS A 18 10.44 4.41 10.40
N MET A 19 10.82 3.60 11.39
CA MET A 19 9.87 2.83 12.19
C MET A 19 8.92 3.74 12.97
N LYS A 20 9.43 4.80 13.60
CA LYS A 20 8.60 5.79 14.30
C LYS A 20 7.62 6.50 13.37
N LEU A 21 8.07 6.92 12.18
CA LEU A 21 7.20 7.52 11.17
C LEU A 21 6.10 6.54 10.74
N ALA A 22 6.47 5.30 10.42
CA ALA A 22 5.52 4.26 10.03
C ALA A 22 4.46 3.98 11.11
N LEU A 23 4.80 4.08 12.39
CA LEU A 23 3.87 3.89 13.50
C LEU A 23 2.92 5.08 13.73
N VAL A 24 3.31 6.28 13.31
CA VAL A 24 2.61 7.53 13.68
C VAL A 24 1.84 8.13 12.51
N HIS A 25 2.23 7.87 11.26
CA HIS A 25 1.70 8.57 10.09
C HIS A 25 0.16 8.57 9.98
N ASP A 26 -0.49 7.40 10.14
CA ASP A 26 -1.96 7.26 10.09
C ASP A 26 -2.64 7.36 11.46
N LEU A 27 -1.94 7.82 12.50
CA LEU A 27 -2.52 7.89 13.84
C LEU A 27 -3.77 8.80 13.89
N ALA A 28 -3.83 9.81 13.02
CA ALA A 28 -4.97 10.71 12.87
C ALA A 28 -6.27 9.99 12.45
N GLU A 29 -6.18 8.88 11.74
CA GLU A 29 -7.31 8.09 11.23
C GLU A 29 -8.12 7.46 12.36
N SER A 30 -7.53 7.30 13.55
CA SER A 30 -8.26 6.88 14.75
C SER A 30 -9.41 7.81 15.14
N ILE A 31 -9.39 9.08 14.68
CA ILE A 31 -10.46 10.06 14.89
C ILE A 31 -11.14 10.42 13.57
N VAL A 32 -10.38 10.60 12.49
CA VAL A 32 -10.89 11.08 11.20
C VAL A 32 -11.54 9.96 10.39
N GLY A 33 -11.15 8.71 10.65
CA GLY A 33 -11.38 7.58 9.73
C GLY A 33 -10.36 7.57 8.59
N ASP A 34 -10.23 6.42 7.93
CA ASP A 34 -9.47 6.27 6.68
C ASP A 34 -10.26 6.93 5.54
N ILE A 35 -9.80 8.12 5.12
CA ILE A 35 -10.41 8.87 4.00
C ILE A 35 -9.78 8.38 2.70
N ALA A 36 -10.55 7.59 1.95
CA ALA A 36 -10.16 7.06 0.67
C ALA A 36 -10.44 8.05 -0.47
N PRO A 37 -9.82 7.88 -1.66
CA PRO A 37 -10.12 8.70 -2.83
C PRO A 37 -11.62 8.72 -3.22
N ALA A 38 -12.36 7.65 -2.90
CA ALA A 38 -13.78 7.53 -3.17
C ALA A 38 -14.67 8.48 -2.33
N ASP A 39 -14.18 8.99 -1.20
CA ASP A 39 -14.93 9.86 -0.30
C ASP A 39 -15.01 11.32 -0.81
N ASN A 40 -14.32 11.64 -1.90
CA ASN A 40 -14.33 12.96 -2.55
C ASN A 40 -13.97 14.13 -1.62
N VAL A 41 -13.20 13.88 -0.56
CA VAL A 41 -12.66 14.90 0.34
C VAL A 41 -11.42 15.53 -0.30
N SER A 42 -11.37 16.87 -0.33
CA SER A 42 -10.20 17.57 -0.86
C SER A 42 -8.96 17.32 0.00
N LYS A 43 -7.76 17.34 -0.60
CA LYS A 43 -6.49 17.20 0.15
C LYS A 43 -6.35 18.22 1.27
N ALA A 44 -6.78 19.46 1.05
CA ALA A 44 -6.71 20.52 2.05
C ALA A 44 -7.63 20.24 3.25
N GLU A 45 -8.84 19.74 2.98
CA GLU A 45 -9.80 19.37 4.03
C GLU A 45 -9.34 18.13 4.80
N LYS A 46 -8.83 17.09 4.11
CA LYS A 46 -8.25 15.90 4.74
C LYS A 46 -7.12 16.31 5.69
N HIS A 47 -6.16 17.08 5.19
CA HIS A 47 -5.03 17.54 5.98
C HIS A 47 -5.47 18.39 7.19
N GLN A 48 -6.46 19.28 7.03
CA GLN A 48 -6.98 20.08 8.14
C GLN A 48 -7.60 19.20 9.24
N ARG A 49 -8.42 18.21 8.86
CA ARG A 49 -9.03 17.26 9.81
C ARG A 49 -7.99 16.42 10.53
N GLU A 50 -7.00 15.91 9.79
CA GLU A 50 -5.92 15.10 10.36
C GLU A 50 -5.05 15.90 11.31
N LYS A 51 -4.77 17.17 10.99
CA LYS A 51 -4.06 18.09 11.87
C LYS A 51 -4.80 18.30 13.18
N GLU A 52 -6.12 18.56 13.12
CA GLU A 52 -6.94 18.74 14.32
C GLU A 52 -6.99 17.47 15.17
N ALA A 53 -7.10 16.30 14.54
CA ALA A 53 -7.02 15.01 15.22
C ALA A 53 -5.66 14.81 15.90
N MET A 54 -4.55 15.10 15.23
CA MET A 54 -3.22 14.95 15.80
C MET A 54 -2.95 15.90 16.95
N VAL A 55 -3.42 17.16 16.88
CA VAL A 55 -3.37 18.09 18.02
C VAL A 55 -4.15 17.53 19.20
N ARG A 56 -5.32 16.94 18.98
CA ARG A 56 -6.12 16.31 20.04
C ARG A 56 -5.43 15.09 20.64
N ILE A 57 -4.91 14.18 19.81
CA ILE A 57 -4.25 12.94 20.25
C ILE A 57 -2.99 13.26 21.06
N THR A 58 -2.10 14.07 20.48
CA THR A 58 -0.83 14.45 21.13
C THR A 58 -1.07 15.36 22.35
N GLY A 59 -2.19 16.08 22.40
CA GLY A 59 -2.63 16.86 23.56
C GLY A 59 -2.77 16.04 24.85
N LEU A 60 -3.01 14.73 24.75
CA LEU A 60 -3.14 13.81 25.90
C LEU A 60 -1.78 13.37 26.49
N LEU A 61 -0.67 13.66 25.81
CA LEU A 61 0.66 13.19 26.18
C LEU A 61 1.44 14.26 26.95
N ALA A 62 2.49 13.83 27.65
CA ALA A 62 3.49 14.72 28.23
C ALA A 62 4.19 15.55 27.13
N GLU A 63 4.68 16.74 27.47
CA GLU A 63 5.15 17.74 26.52
C GLU A 63 6.19 17.21 25.52
N ASP A 64 7.17 16.44 26.00
CA ASP A 64 8.23 15.88 25.14
C ASP A 64 7.68 14.89 24.11
N LEU A 65 6.79 13.98 24.53
CA LEU A 65 6.16 12.99 23.66
C LEU A 65 5.14 13.63 22.69
N ARG A 66 4.38 14.62 23.17
CA ARG A 66 3.47 15.42 22.35
C ARG A 66 4.23 16.02 21.17
N LYS A 67 5.35 16.69 21.46
CA LYS A 67 6.19 17.33 20.45
C LYS A 67 6.80 16.32 19.50
N GLU A 68 7.34 15.21 20.00
CA GLU A 68 7.94 14.17 19.15
C GLU A 68 6.93 13.58 18.16
N LEU A 69 5.75 13.16 18.63
CA LEU A 69 4.73 12.51 17.79
C LEU A 69 4.13 13.49 16.78
N TYR A 70 3.83 14.71 17.20
CA TYR A 70 3.32 15.72 16.28
C TYR A 70 4.33 16.05 15.17
N GLN A 71 5.62 16.17 15.52
CA GLN A 71 6.68 16.42 14.55
C GLN A 71 6.92 15.24 13.60
N LEU A 72 6.79 13.99 14.09
CA LEU A 72 6.84 12.81 13.23
C LEU A 72 5.73 12.81 12.19
N TRP A 73 4.49 13.07 12.63
CA TRP A 73 3.36 13.16 11.71
C TRP A 73 3.53 14.30 10.70
N GLU A 74 3.94 15.49 11.15
CA GLU A 74 4.16 16.64 10.27
C GLU A 74 5.32 16.41 9.28
N GLU A 75 6.37 15.70 9.69
CA GLU A 75 7.48 15.30 8.82
C GLU A 75 7.02 14.35 7.70
N TYR A 76 6.16 13.37 8.05
CA TYR A 76 5.56 12.46 7.08
C TYR A 76 4.63 13.22 6.12
N GLU A 77 3.71 14.03 6.63
CA GLU A 77 2.75 14.79 5.79
C GLU A 77 3.46 15.70 4.78
N ASN A 78 4.53 16.36 5.20
CA ASN A 78 5.30 17.27 4.34
C ASN A 78 6.36 16.57 3.49
N GLN A 79 6.59 15.27 3.69
CA GLN A 79 7.63 14.50 2.99
C GLN A 79 9.01 15.20 3.05
N SER A 80 9.33 15.75 4.23
CA SER A 80 10.44 16.70 4.41
C SER A 80 11.80 16.04 4.62
N SER A 81 11.85 14.74 4.87
CA SER A 81 13.07 13.95 5.10
C SER A 81 13.19 12.77 4.14
N ASN A 82 14.37 12.16 4.06
CA ASN A 82 14.55 10.93 3.28
C ASN A 82 13.79 9.76 3.92
N GLU A 83 13.73 9.74 5.26
CA GLU A 83 12.97 8.79 6.04
C GLU A 83 11.47 8.88 5.74
N ALA A 84 10.89 10.08 5.70
CA ALA A 84 9.47 10.27 5.35
C ALA A 84 9.16 9.79 3.92
N ARG A 85 10.08 10.06 2.97
CA ARG A 85 9.94 9.62 1.58
C ARG A 85 10.00 8.11 1.45
N VAL A 86 10.99 7.45 2.06
CA VAL A 86 11.08 5.99 1.99
C VAL A 86 9.89 5.34 2.71
N VAL A 87 9.41 5.89 3.82
CA VAL A 87 8.21 5.36 4.50
C VAL A 87 6.97 5.56 3.63
N LYS A 88 6.86 6.64 2.84
CA LYS A 88 5.75 6.79 1.89
C LYS A 88 5.80 5.78 0.74
N GLU A 89 7.00 5.39 0.32
CA GLU A 89 7.16 4.30 -0.64
C GLU A 89 6.83 2.94 0.00
N LEU A 90 7.20 2.71 1.27
CA LEU A 90 6.82 1.49 2.00
C LEU A 90 5.31 1.37 2.19
N ASP A 91 4.61 2.49 2.40
CA ASP A 91 3.15 2.57 2.49
C ASP A 91 2.49 2.06 1.20
N GLN A 92 2.95 2.58 0.06
CA GLN A 92 2.44 2.18 -1.25
C GLN A 92 2.82 0.74 -1.62
N LEU A 93 4.02 0.30 -1.22
CA LEU A 93 4.46 -1.08 -1.40
C LEU A 93 3.56 -2.06 -0.63
N GLU A 94 3.22 -1.72 0.62
CA GLU A 94 2.35 -2.54 1.46
C GLU A 94 0.95 -2.64 0.87
N MET A 95 0.41 -1.52 0.38
CA MET A 95 -0.89 -1.47 -0.30
C MET A 95 -0.96 -2.39 -1.53
N ILE A 96 0.06 -2.39 -2.40
CA ILE A 96 0.05 -3.27 -3.60
C ILE A 96 0.35 -4.73 -3.26
N LEU A 97 1.14 -4.99 -2.21
CA LEU A 97 1.35 -6.35 -1.70
C LEU A 97 0.02 -6.92 -1.21
N GLN A 98 -0.69 -6.17 -0.37
CA GLN A 98 -1.99 -6.59 0.16
C GLN A 98 -3.03 -6.77 -0.94
N ALA A 99 -3.02 -5.90 -1.97
CA ALA A 99 -3.87 -6.06 -3.15
C ALA A 99 -3.56 -7.36 -3.91
N HIS A 100 -2.28 -7.73 -4.04
CA HIS A 100 -1.91 -9.01 -4.66
C HIS A 100 -2.44 -10.20 -3.85
N GLU A 101 -2.23 -10.19 -2.53
CA GLU A 101 -2.67 -11.26 -1.63
C GLU A 101 -4.20 -11.45 -1.69
N TYR A 102 -4.97 -10.37 -1.76
CA TYR A 102 -6.42 -10.47 -1.94
C TYR A 102 -6.83 -11.09 -3.28
N GLU A 103 -6.16 -10.74 -4.38
CA GLU A 103 -6.40 -11.37 -5.68
C GLU A 103 -6.14 -12.88 -5.65
N GLU A 104 -5.09 -13.32 -4.95
CA GLU A 104 -4.78 -14.74 -4.78
C GLU A 104 -5.81 -15.47 -3.93
N LEU A 105 -6.16 -14.90 -2.77
CA LEU A 105 -7.12 -15.48 -1.83
C LEU A 105 -8.51 -15.65 -2.45
N GLU A 106 -8.92 -14.68 -3.27
CA GLU A 106 -10.22 -14.71 -3.95
C GLU A 106 -10.19 -15.50 -5.27
N GLY A 107 -9.02 -15.90 -5.74
CA GLY A 107 -8.85 -16.53 -7.06
C GLY A 107 -9.27 -15.61 -8.20
N SER A 108 -9.06 -14.30 -8.05
CA SER A 108 -9.39 -13.27 -9.04
C SER A 108 -8.15 -12.46 -9.47
N PRO A 109 -7.17 -13.07 -10.16
CA PRO A 109 -5.97 -12.36 -10.61
C PRO A 109 -6.32 -11.15 -11.48
N GLY A 110 -5.67 -10.02 -11.23
CA GLY A 110 -5.90 -8.79 -12.00
C GLY A 110 -7.06 -7.91 -11.51
N ARG A 111 -7.91 -8.38 -10.58
CA ARG A 111 -9.11 -7.66 -10.13
C ARG A 111 -8.79 -6.29 -9.52
N LEU A 112 -7.68 -6.16 -8.80
CA LEU A 112 -7.28 -4.97 -8.05
C LEU A 112 -6.20 -4.16 -8.78
N GLN A 113 -6.20 -4.21 -10.12
CA GLN A 113 -5.23 -3.51 -10.96
C GLN A 113 -5.14 -2.00 -10.70
N GLU A 114 -6.23 -1.36 -10.28
CA GLU A 114 -6.26 0.08 -9.98
C GLU A 114 -5.25 0.49 -8.90
N PHE A 115 -5.01 -0.38 -7.90
CA PHE A 115 -4.03 -0.13 -6.84
C PHE A 115 -2.61 -0.09 -7.42
N PHE A 116 -2.28 -1.04 -8.30
CA PHE A 116 -0.99 -1.06 -9.00
C PHE A 116 -0.81 0.18 -9.88
N THR A 117 -1.79 0.50 -10.71
CA THR A 117 -1.74 1.68 -11.59
C THR A 117 -1.60 2.98 -10.79
N SER A 118 -2.21 3.08 -9.60
CA SER A 118 -2.10 4.26 -8.75
C SER A 118 -0.67 4.54 -8.24
N THR A 119 0.22 3.53 -8.25
CA THR A 119 1.60 3.60 -7.74
C THR A 119 2.66 3.79 -8.82
N GLU A 120 2.27 3.84 -10.10
CA GLU A 120 3.20 4.04 -11.22
C GLU A 120 4.02 5.33 -11.07
N GLY A 121 5.35 5.22 -11.19
CA GLY A 121 6.27 6.35 -11.06
C GLY A 121 6.43 6.92 -9.65
N ARG A 122 5.95 6.24 -8.60
CA ARG A 122 6.06 6.71 -7.21
C ARG A 122 7.23 6.12 -6.42
N PHE A 123 7.78 4.99 -6.87
CA PHE A 123 8.91 4.32 -6.23
C PHE A 123 10.24 4.82 -6.79
N HIS A 124 11.17 5.17 -5.91
CA HIS A 124 12.50 5.69 -6.25
C HIS A 124 13.61 5.06 -5.42
N HIS A 125 13.30 4.62 -4.19
CA HIS A 125 14.29 4.01 -3.31
C HIS A 125 14.74 2.64 -3.86
N PRO A 126 16.06 2.37 -4.02
CA PRO A 126 16.56 1.16 -4.66
C PRO A 126 16.06 -0.15 -4.05
N GLU A 127 16.03 -0.25 -2.72
CA GLU A 127 15.52 -1.45 -2.04
C GLU A 127 14.00 -1.63 -2.22
N VAL A 128 13.24 -0.53 -2.25
CA VAL A 128 11.78 -0.60 -2.45
C VAL A 128 11.49 -1.01 -3.89
N LEU A 129 12.20 -0.43 -4.86
CA LEU A 129 12.10 -0.82 -6.27
C LEU A 129 12.39 -2.31 -6.50
N ALA A 130 13.37 -2.87 -5.79
CA ALA A 130 13.66 -4.30 -5.87
C ALA A 130 12.47 -5.15 -5.40
N LEU A 131 11.84 -4.78 -4.28
CA LEU A 131 10.65 -5.47 -3.77
C LEU A 131 9.43 -5.31 -4.68
N VAL A 132 9.18 -4.10 -5.18
CA VAL A 132 8.10 -3.81 -6.15
C VAL A 132 8.27 -4.66 -7.40
N LYS A 133 9.50 -4.79 -7.90
CA LYS A 133 9.81 -5.64 -9.05
C LYS A 133 9.45 -7.11 -8.77
N SER A 134 9.86 -7.65 -7.62
CA SER A 134 9.54 -9.03 -7.24
C SER A 134 8.04 -9.27 -7.16
N ILE A 135 7.28 -8.38 -6.51
CA ILE A 135 5.81 -8.49 -6.42
C ILE A 135 5.17 -8.47 -7.80
N ASN A 136 5.62 -7.57 -8.69
CA ASN A 136 5.08 -7.49 -10.04
C ASN A 136 5.39 -8.74 -10.88
N GLU A 137 6.57 -9.33 -10.73
CA GLU A 137 6.95 -10.58 -11.40
C GLU A 137 6.12 -11.77 -10.90
N GLU A 138 5.93 -11.89 -9.58
CA GLU A 138 5.08 -12.92 -8.97
C GLU A 138 3.62 -12.78 -9.40
N ARG A 139 3.06 -11.57 -9.32
CA ARG A 139 1.70 -11.28 -9.76
C ARG A 139 1.49 -11.57 -11.24
N ALA A 140 2.43 -11.20 -12.10
CA ALA A 140 2.35 -11.50 -13.53
C ALA A 140 2.30 -13.02 -13.79
N CYS A 141 3.08 -13.81 -13.04
CA CYS A 141 3.05 -15.27 -13.11
C CYS A 141 1.70 -15.87 -12.65
N HIS A 142 1.05 -15.27 -11.66
CA HIS A 142 -0.27 -15.69 -11.21
C HIS A 142 -1.36 -15.35 -12.23
N MET A 143 -1.27 -14.19 -12.89
CA MET A 143 -2.19 -13.81 -13.95
C MET A 143 -2.11 -14.76 -15.16
N THR A 144 -0.91 -15.09 -15.65
CA THR A 144 -0.74 -15.99 -16.80
C THR A 144 -1.26 -17.40 -16.54
N LYS A 145 -0.99 -17.96 -15.35
CA LYS A 145 -1.53 -19.28 -14.96
C LYS A 145 -3.06 -19.31 -14.95
N ALA A 146 -3.70 -18.24 -14.52
CA ALA A 146 -5.16 -18.16 -14.49
C ALA A 146 -5.77 -18.04 -15.90
N GLU A 147 -5.13 -17.31 -16.81
CA GLU A 147 -5.51 -17.26 -18.22
C GLU A 147 -5.41 -18.63 -18.90
N GLU A 148 -4.32 -19.37 -18.66
CA GLU A 148 -4.12 -20.73 -19.17
C GLU A 148 -5.20 -21.69 -18.64
N ALA A 149 -5.47 -21.67 -17.34
CA ALA A 149 -6.50 -22.50 -16.72
C ALA A 149 -7.92 -22.17 -17.21
N GLY A 150 -8.21 -20.89 -17.49
CA GLY A 150 -9.45 -20.44 -18.09
C GLY A 150 -9.63 -20.94 -19.53
N SER A 151 -8.56 -20.88 -20.33
CA SER A 151 -8.54 -21.37 -21.71
C SER A 151 -8.78 -22.88 -21.79
N GLU A 152 -8.14 -23.68 -20.91
CA GLU A 152 -8.35 -25.12 -20.85
C GLU A 152 -9.78 -25.52 -20.46
N LYS A 153 -10.39 -24.81 -19.49
CA LYS A 153 -11.79 -25.04 -19.10
C LYS A 153 -12.75 -24.71 -20.25
N SER A 154 -12.50 -23.62 -20.97
CA SER A 154 -13.31 -23.21 -22.13
C SER A 154 -13.19 -24.21 -23.29
N ALA A 155 -11.99 -24.73 -23.55
CA ALA A 155 -11.77 -25.76 -24.55
C ALA A 155 -12.48 -27.09 -24.22
N LYS A 156 -12.47 -27.52 -22.95
CA LYS A 156 -13.17 -28.75 -22.50
C LYS A 156 -14.70 -28.59 -22.56
N LEU A 157 -15.23 -27.41 -22.22
CA LEU A 157 -16.67 -27.13 -22.30
C LEU A 157 -17.16 -27.17 -23.75
N ASN A 158 -16.41 -26.57 -24.69
CA ASN A 158 -16.77 -26.59 -26.12
C ASN A 158 -16.72 -28.01 -26.74
N CYS A 159 -15.88 -28.92 -26.23
CA CYS A 159 -15.80 -30.31 -26.70
C CYS A 159 -16.99 -31.17 -26.22
N HIS A 160 -17.60 -30.85 -25.07
CA HIS A 160 -18.80 -31.54 -24.60
C HIS A 160 -20.10 -31.07 -25.27
N THR A 161 -20.17 -29.80 -25.70
CA THR A 161 -21.34 -29.27 -26.42
C THR A 161 -21.41 -29.76 -27.87
N THR A 162 -20.27 -30.07 -28.51
CA THR A 162 -20.25 -30.63 -29.87
C THR A 162 -20.57 -32.12 -29.93
N ALA A 163 -20.35 -32.86 -28.83
CA ALA A 163 -20.66 -34.29 -28.74
C ALA A 163 -22.14 -34.61 -28.46
N SER A 164 -22.96 -33.62 -28.11
CA SER A 164 -24.38 -33.79 -27.75
C SER A 164 -25.36 -33.38 -28.86
N ASN A 165 -24.87 -32.87 -30.00
CA ASN A 165 -25.67 -32.48 -31.18
C ASN A 165 -25.53 -33.45 -32.37
N SER A 166 -24.95 -34.63 -32.15
CA SER A 166 -24.76 -35.68 -33.16
C SER A 166 -25.50 -36.98 -32.81
N SER A 167 -26.79 -36.88 -32.51
CA SER A 167 -27.71 -38.03 -32.42
C SER A 167 -29.08 -37.68 -32.97
#